data_AF-A0A078BCP0-F1
#
_entry.id   AF-A0A078BCP0-F1
#
_cell.length_a   1.000
_cell.length_b   1.000
_cell.length_c   1.000
_cell.angle_alpha   90.00
_cell.angle_beta   90.00
_cell.angle_gamma   90.00
#
_symmetry.space_group_name_H-M   'P 1'
#
loop_
_entity.id
_entity.type
_entity.pdbx_description
1 polymer ?
#
loop_
_entity_poly.entity_id
_entity_poly.type
_entity_poly.pdbx_seq_one_letter_code
_entity_poly.pdbx_strand_id
1 'polypeptide(L)'
;MKSKLIPIPYTVGVIKPHIALKEDKVDEIMQILDKNNFEVFHSKRKILTREEILNLFYPYRNATFYEAISEHLLSAESLVFILVNKVESVYDESKEEDVKLESPIVRWKKLIGDKEPSEAKVKDPNSLRGKYGVDIIKNAFHGSDDPKAANKERDVFLFPVPEKPPDFQFIKTKITINSIMKFLFPPNLEHSNTTGRLDLLALYGPIVCYHSVDSCFCRNCVKSAKAQLEEAIREKQANERKRLGMTAEIETKSVSLGKTGTKSTQSKKLQPGPQRLLKEADINIIYSSLCQKCKTHCDGFVHLTCGREGQHVMSDIEINELIAEINKNDLLQLLIVEKGSTAKMIIETIDLKEPDEIMYKDEHIRELLIDLDTDYYERYDFEDLQKMILEDRRLRINYWVSKITKKPIEKFKNPNLLNKNEKVDRNDIKNPYFSLSRILPISLHMAKNQRTVKEDHYDKLHFEHTAKLQQNEQDLIIQRTIAKEFHRVTDISNTKNKDVATNALLLRNYNDGRTGGWDNYCCYKGQNKGHYIKKEGRDEDQYEEEKYQE
;
A
#
# COMPACT_ATOMS: atom_id res chain seq x y z
N MET A 1 -0.28 12.05 1.19
CA MET A 1 -1.08 10.84 0.94
C MET A 1 -2.37 11.27 0.26
N LYS A 2 -2.73 10.67 -0.88
CA LYS A 2 -4.06 10.92 -1.48
C LYS A 2 -5.12 10.37 -0.51
N SER A 3 -6.19 11.12 -0.25
CA SER A 3 -7.31 10.57 0.53
C SER A 3 -7.82 9.31 -0.19
N LYS A 4 -7.98 8.22 0.57
CA LYS A 4 -8.53 6.95 0.05
C LYS A 4 -10.06 6.92 0.12
N LEU A 5 -10.66 7.97 0.68
CA LEU A 5 -12.11 8.13 0.79
C LEU A 5 -12.68 8.69 -0.51
N ILE A 6 -13.96 8.43 -0.76
CA ILE A 6 -14.67 8.95 -1.92
C ILE A 6 -15.36 10.27 -1.54
N PRO A 7 -15.20 11.34 -2.34
CA PRO A 7 -15.92 12.59 -2.11
C PRO A 7 -17.42 12.40 -2.38
N ILE A 8 -18.25 12.89 -1.45
CA ILE A 8 -19.70 12.81 -1.53
C ILE A 8 -20.22 14.13 -2.14
N PRO A 9 -21.24 14.09 -3.02
CA PRO A 9 -21.95 15.31 -3.39
C PRO A 9 -22.51 16.02 -2.15
N TYR A 10 -22.43 17.35 -2.13
CA TYR A 10 -22.92 18.15 -1.02
C TYR A 10 -23.39 19.53 -1.49
N THR A 11 -24.08 20.24 -0.61
CA THR A 11 -24.45 21.65 -0.80
C THR A 11 -24.17 22.43 0.48
N VAL A 12 -23.87 23.72 0.34
CA VAL A 12 -23.74 24.61 1.49
C VAL A 12 -25.08 25.31 1.71
N GLY A 13 -25.60 25.20 2.92
CA GLY A 13 -26.79 25.91 3.36
C GLY A 13 -26.46 26.95 4.42
N VAL A 14 -27.18 28.07 4.38
CA VAL A 14 -27.11 29.09 5.45
C VAL A 14 -28.53 29.39 5.91
N ILE A 15 -28.76 29.28 7.22
CA ILE A 15 -29.92 29.87 7.88
C ILE A 15 -29.52 31.27 8.31
N LYS A 16 -30.22 32.26 7.77
CA LYS A 16 -29.97 33.69 7.99
C LYS A 16 -30.35 34.11 9.42
N PRO A 17 -29.83 35.24 9.94
CA PRO A 17 -29.88 35.55 11.37
C PRO A 17 -31.27 35.63 11.99
N HIS A 18 -32.23 36.26 11.31
CA HIS A 18 -33.63 36.37 11.78
C HIS A 18 -34.34 35.04 12.13
N ILE A 19 -33.89 33.91 11.55
CA ILE A 19 -34.38 32.57 11.91
C ILE A 19 -33.36 31.83 12.76
N ALA A 20 -32.06 31.98 12.48
CA ALA A 20 -31.01 31.29 13.22
C ALA A 20 -30.99 31.62 14.73
N LEU A 21 -31.46 32.81 15.11
CA LEU A 21 -31.62 33.25 16.51
C LEU A 21 -32.76 32.56 17.26
N LYS A 22 -33.72 31.96 16.56
CA LYS A 22 -34.89 31.30 17.16
C LYS A 22 -34.63 29.80 17.25
N GLU A 23 -34.15 29.34 18.40
CA GLU A 23 -33.75 27.94 18.59
C GLU A 23 -34.89 26.95 18.27
N ASP A 24 -36.11 27.21 18.76
CA ASP A 24 -37.29 26.38 18.46
C ASP A 24 -37.53 26.19 16.96
N LYS A 25 -37.23 27.24 16.16
CA LYS A 25 -37.39 27.20 14.71
C LYS A 25 -36.25 26.48 14.02
N VAL A 26 -35.03 26.59 14.54
CA VAL A 26 -33.90 25.84 14.02
C VAL A 26 -34.11 24.34 14.24
N ASP A 27 -34.60 23.94 15.42
CA ASP A 27 -34.87 22.53 15.72
C ASP A 27 -35.96 21.95 14.81
N GLU A 28 -37.03 22.71 14.57
CA GLU A 28 -38.08 22.36 13.59
C GLU A 28 -37.48 22.15 12.18
N ILE A 29 -36.58 23.03 11.75
CA ILE A 29 -35.90 22.91 10.46
C ILE A 29 -34.98 21.68 10.40
N MET A 30 -34.24 21.38 11.48
CA MET A 30 -33.39 20.20 11.54
C MET A 30 -34.20 18.90 11.45
N GLN A 31 -35.37 18.85 12.08
CA GLN A 31 -36.30 17.72 11.94
C GLN A 31 -36.84 17.60 10.52
N ILE A 32 -37.14 18.72 9.85
CA ILE A 32 -37.54 18.72 8.44
C ILE A 32 -36.42 18.20 7.55
N LEU A 33 -35.16 18.56 7.80
CA LEU A 33 -34.01 18.07 7.06
C LEU A 33 -33.87 16.54 7.19
N ASP A 34 -33.93 16.01 8.41
CA ASP A 34 -33.82 14.56 8.65
C ASP A 34 -34.99 13.79 8.00
N LYS A 35 -36.22 14.30 8.12
CA LYS A 35 -37.41 13.73 7.46
C LYS A 35 -37.27 13.71 5.93
N ASN A 36 -36.53 14.66 5.37
CA ASN A 36 -36.23 14.72 3.93
C ASN A 36 -34.91 14.02 3.58
N ASN A 37 -34.40 13.08 4.38
CA ASN A 37 -33.18 12.32 4.10
C ASN A 37 -31.96 13.21 3.80
N PHE A 38 -31.84 14.34 4.49
CA PHE A 38 -30.61 15.11 4.57
C PHE A 38 -29.85 14.77 5.83
N GLU A 39 -28.53 14.78 5.73
CA GLU A 39 -27.62 14.70 6.87
C GLU A 39 -26.78 15.98 6.91
N VAL A 40 -26.66 16.56 8.10
CA VAL A 40 -25.79 17.71 8.37
C VAL A 40 -24.38 17.20 8.62
N PHE A 41 -23.53 17.23 7.59
CA PHE A 41 -22.15 16.72 7.69
C PHE A 41 -21.27 17.59 8.59
N HIS A 42 -21.45 18.91 8.50
CA HIS A 42 -20.74 19.87 9.34
C HIS A 42 -21.60 21.11 9.51
N SER A 43 -21.53 21.76 10.68
CA SER A 43 -22.26 23.00 10.94
C SER A 43 -21.48 23.95 11.85
N LYS A 44 -21.72 25.25 11.68
CA LYS A 44 -21.10 26.31 12.47
C LYS A 44 -22.06 27.49 12.61
N ARG A 45 -22.31 27.92 13.85
CA ARG A 45 -22.93 29.22 14.14
C ARG A 45 -21.86 30.29 14.16
N LYS A 46 -22.07 31.37 13.40
CA LYS A 46 -21.19 32.54 13.44
C LYS A 46 -21.84 33.76 12.80
N ILE A 47 -21.41 34.95 13.22
CA ILE A 47 -21.63 36.18 12.46
C ILE A 47 -20.72 36.12 11.23
N LEU A 48 -21.26 36.39 10.05
CA LEU A 48 -20.49 36.35 8.80
C LEU A 48 -19.63 37.60 8.68
N THR A 49 -18.39 37.44 8.23
CA THR A 49 -17.50 38.56 7.94
C THR A 49 -17.86 39.19 6.58
N ARG A 50 -17.47 40.46 6.38
CA ARG A 50 -17.67 41.16 5.09
C ARG A 50 -17.04 40.40 3.92
N GLU A 51 -15.88 39.78 4.15
CA GLU A 51 -15.18 38.96 3.14
C GLU A 51 -15.96 37.70 2.77
N GLU A 52 -16.52 36.99 3.76
CA GLU A 52 -17.35 35.82 3.51
C GLU A 52 -18.62 36.18 2.73
N ILE A 53 -19.29 37.29 3.11
CA ILE A 53 -20.48 37.81 2.42
C ILE A 53 -20.14 38.19 0.98
N LEU A 54 -19.04 38.91 0.76
CA LEU A 54 -18.58 39.27 -0.59
C LEU A 54 -18.28 38.03 -1.43
N ASN A 55 -17.68 36.99 -0.85
CA ASN A 55 -17.34 35.78 -1.59
C ASN A 55 -18.58 34.94 -1.96
N LEU A 56 -19.58 34.88 -1.08
CA LEU A 56 -20.88 34.24 -1.30
C LEU A 56 -21.68 34.96 -2.40
N PHE A 57 -21.77 36.28 -2.32
CA PHE A 57 -22.61 37.10 -3.21
C PHE A 57 -21.80 37.86 -4.26
N TYR A 58 -20.59 37.39 -4.59
CA TYR A 58 -19.68 38.07 -5.53
C TYR A 58 -20.31 38.43 -6.89
N PRO A 59 -21.15 37.58 -7.51
CA PRO A 59 -21.84 37.94 -8.75
C PRO A 59 -22.79 39.14 -8.58
N TYR A 60 -23.30 39.35 -7.37
CA TYR A 60 -24.26 40.39 -7.02
C TYR A 60 -23.64 41.59 -6.30
N ARG A 61 -22.30 41.72 -6.28
CA ARG A 61 -21.60 42.80 -5.56
C ARG A 61 -22.00 44.23 -5.95
N ASN A 62 -22.51 44.41 -7.17
CA ASN A 62 -22.97 45.71 -7.69
C ASN A 62 -24.51 45.82 -7.71
N ALA A 63 -25.23 44.84 -7.17
CA ALA A 63 -26.68 44.86 -7.13
C ALA A 63 -27.18 45.85 -6.07
N THR A 64 -28.29 46.53 -6.34
CA THR A 64 -28.88 47.53 -5.43
C THR A 64 -29.25 46.97 -4.06
N PHE A 65 -29.56 45.68 -3.98
CA PHE A 65 -29.93 44.99 -2.75
C PHE A 65 -28.72 44.45 -1.95
N TYR A 66 -27.50 44.51 -2.50
CA TYR A 66 -26.32 43.88 -1.88
C TYR A 66 -26.02 44.47 -0.50
N GLU A 67 -26.09 45.79 -0.36
CA GLU A 67 -25.82 46.48 0.92
C GLU A 67 -26.81 46.04 2.00
N ALA A 68 -28.09 45.96 1.66
CA ALA A 68 -29.14 45.48 2.57
C ALA A 68 -28.94 44.01 3.00
N ILE A 69 -28.46 43.14 2.10
CA ILE A 69 -28.11 41.75 2.45
C ILE A 69 -26.88 41.73 3.37
N SER A 70 -25.88 42.55 3.09
CA SER A 70 -24.65 42.65 3.87
C SER A 70 -24.93 43.08 5.31
N GLU A 71 -25.70 44.16 5.49
CA GLU A 71 -26.13 44.63 6.80
C GLU A 71 -26.92 43.56 7.57
N HIS A 72 -27.83 42.85 6.89
CA HIS A 72 -28.61 41.79 7.51
C HIS A 72 -27.75 40.61 8.00
N LEU A 73 -26.77 40.17 7.21
CA LEU A 73 -25.89 39.04 7.57
C LEU A 73 -24.83 39.41 8.62
N LEU A 74 -24.47 40.69 8.74
CA LEU A 74 -23.59 41.22 9.79
C LEU A 74 -24.32 41.42 11.12
N SER A 75 -25.65 41.53 11.10
CA SER A 75 -26.43 41.92 12.28
C SER A 75 -26.39 40.92 13.43
N ALA A 76 -26.35 39.62 13.13
CA ALA A 76 -26.40 38.54 14.12
C ALA A 76 -25.88 37.22 13.54
N GLU A 77 -25.83 36.18 14.38
CA GLU A 77 -25.31 34.87 13.99
C GLU A 77 -26.17 34.19 12.93
N SER A 78 -25.51 33.67 11.89
CA SER A 78 -26.09 32.74 10.93
C SER A 78 -25.66 31.32 11.28
N LEU A 79 -26.49 30.33 10.96
CA LEU A 79 -26.12 28.92 11.02
C LEU A 79 -25.75 28.45 9.62
N VAL A 80 -24.47 28.16 9.41
CA VAL A 80 -23.92 27.66 8.15
C VAL A 80 -23.71 26.15 8.30
N PHE A 81 -24.09 25.37 7.30
CA PHE A 81 -23.87 23.93 7.30
C PHE A 81 -23.59 23.35 5.92
N ILE A 82 -23.02 22.15 5.92
CA ILE A 82 -22.94 21.28 4.76
C ILE A 82 -24.04 20.23 4.85
N LEU A 83 -24.85 20.13 3.81
CA LEU A 83 -25.82 19.06 3.65
C LEU A 83 -25.34 18.01 2.67
N VAL A 84 -25.46 16.75 3.06
CA VAL A 84 -25.31 15.57 2.20
C VAL A 84 -26.61 14.77 2.18
N ASN A 85 -26.75 13.87 1.22
CA ASN A 85 -27.85 12.92 1.22
C ASN A 85 -27.53 11.82 2.25
N LYS A 86 -28.46 11.55 3.18
CA LYS A 86 -28.31 10.49 4.19
C LYS A 86 -28.33 9.09 3.59
N VAL A 87 -29.09 8.92 2.50
CA VAL A 87 -29.20 7.67 1.73
C VAL A 87 -28.98 7.98 0.24
N GLU A 88 -28.57 6.99 -0.54
CA GLU A 88 -28.35 7.18 -1.99
C GLU A 88 -29.62 6.95 -2.82
N SER A 89 -30.46 6.02 -2.40
CA SER A 89 -31.73 5.66 -3.04
C SER A 89 -32.86 5.62 -2.03
N VAL A 90 -34.07 5.81 -2.52
CA VAL A 90 -35.31 5.66 -1.74
C VAL A 90 -36.24 4.78 -2.56
N TYR A 91 -36.86 3.80 -1.90
CA TYR A 91 -37.85 2.94 -2.53
C TYR A 91 -39.08 3.75 -2.93
N ASP A 92 -39.43 3.71 -4.22
CA ASP A 92 -40.63 4.35 -4.75
C ASP A 92 -41.74 3.31 -4.88
N GLU A 93 -42.72 3.37 -3.96
CA GLU A 93 -43.88 2.47 -3.95
C GLU A 93 -44.66 2.48 -5.27
N SER A 94 -44.63 3.59 -6.01
CA SER A 94 -45.36 3.70 -7.28
C SER A 94 -44.69 2.94 -8.42
N LYS A 95 -43.37 2.73 -8.32
CA LYS A 95 -42.56 2.08 -9.36
C LYS A 95 -42.03 0.72 -8.94
N GLU A 96 -42.24 0.34 -7.68
CA GLU A 96 -41.70 -0.87 -7.06
C GLU A 96 -40.18 -1.02 -7.26
N GLU A 97 -39.45 0.11 -7.28
CA GLU A 97 -38.01 0.14 -7.52
C GLU A 97 -37.31 1.17 -6.63
N ASP A 98 -36.02 0.94 -6.36
CA ASP A 98 -35.15 1.89 -5.68
C ASP A 98 -34.76 3.04 -6.61
N VAL A 99 -35.29 4.24 -6.36
CA VAL A 99 -34.97 5.43 -7.15
C VAL A 99 -33.80 6.16 -6.51
N LYS A 100 -32.74 6.38 -7.30
CA LYS A 100 -31.58 7.17 -6.88
C LYS A 100 -31.98 8.61 -6.61
N LEU A 101 -31.58 9.13 -5.44
CA LEU A 101 -31.82 10.52 -5.07
C LEU A 101 -31.01 11.48 -5.94
N GLU A 102 -31.63 12.61 -6.26
CA GLU A 102 -30.97 13.75 -6.90
C GLU A 102 -29.85 14.32 -6.02
N SER A 103 -29.01 15.21 -6.59
CA SER A 103 -27.94 15.83 -5.82
C SER A 103 -28.48 16.66 -4.64
N PRO A 104 -27.72 16.76 -3.53
CA PRO A 104 -28.13 17.59 -2.39
C PRO A 104 -28.42 19.04 -2.76
N ILE A 105 -27.75 19.57 -3.79
CA ILE A 105 -27.97 20.92 -4.31
C ILE A 105 -29.40 21.06 -4.84
N VAL A 106 -29.79 20.19 -5.78
CA VAL A 106 -31.13 20.25 -6.39
C VAL A 106 -32.21 20.04 -5.33
N ARG A 107 -32.02 19.05 -4.46
CA ARG A 107 -32.96 18.74 -3.38
C ARG A 107 -33.09 19.89 -2.40
N TRP A 108 -31.99 20.53 -2.01
CA TRP A 108 -32.01 21.66 -1.07
C TRP A 108 -32.71 22.86 -1.70
N LYS A 109 -32.44 23.15 -2.98
CA LYS A 109 -33.11 24.23 -3.72
C LYS A 109 -34.62 24.00 -3.83
N LYS A 110 -35.06 22.76 -4.08
CA LYS A 110 -36.49 22.38 -4.07
C LYS A 110 -37.11 22.57 -2.67
N LEU A 111 -36.41 22.12 -1.62
CA LEU A 111 -36.91 22.22 -0.24
C LEU A 111 -37.01 23.68 0.26
N ILE A 112 -36.06 24.54 -0.10
CA ILE A 112 -36.14 25.96 0.28
C ILE A 112 -37.20 26.73 -0.51
N GLY A 113 -37.44 26.39 -1.78
CA GLY A 113 -38.39 27.09 -2.64
C GLY A 113 -37.85 28.39 -3.25
N ASP A 114 -38.74 29.16 -3.89
CA ASP A 114 -38.38 30.37 -4.64
C ASP A 114 -37.70 31.44 -3.79
N LYS A 115 -36.83 32.25 -4.42
CA LYS A 115 -36.03 33.29 -3.73
C LYS A 115 -36.89 34.33 -3.03
N GLU A 116 -38.07 34.63 -3.59
CA GLU A 116 -39.05 35.56 -3.06
C GLU A 116 -40.08 34.82 -2.19
N PRO A 117 -40.18 35.12 -0.88
CA PRO A 117 -41.11 34.43 0.01
C PRO A 117 -42.59 34.54 -0.39
N SER A 118 -43.01 35.64 -1.02
CA SER A 118 -44.40 35.80 -1.49
C SER A 118 -44.73 34.84 -2.62
N GLU A 119 -43.83 34.67 -3.60
CA GLU A 119 -43.98 33.67 -4.65
C GLU A 119 -43.88 32.25 -4.10
N ALA A 120 -42.94 32.01 -3.17
CA ALA A 120 -42.78 30.71 -2.54
C ALA A 120 -44.08 30.26 -1.84
N LYS A 121 -44.77 31.17 -1.13
CA LYS A 121 -46.08 30.89 -0.51
C LYS A 121 -47.17 30.52 -1.52
N VAL A 122 -47.14 31.11 -2.72
CA VAL A 122 -48.13 30.84 -3.77
C VAL A 122 -47.85 29.50 -4.44
N LYS A 123 -46.60 29.22 -4.80
CA LYS A 123 -46.23 27.99 -5.54
C LYS A 123 -46.18 26.76 -4.63
N ASP A 124 -45.57 26.90 -3.45
CA ASP A 124 -45.48 25.85 -2.45
C ASP A 124 -45.49 26.44 -1.02
N PRO A 125 -46.67 26.55 -0.38
CA PRO A 125 -46.80 27.02 1.00
C PRO A 125 -45.96 26.23 2.01
N ASN A 126 -45.58 24.98 1.68
CA ASN A 126 -44.80 24.14 2.56
C ASN A 126 -43.28 24.29 2.40
N SER A 127 -42.82 25.00 1.37
CA SER A 127 -41.41 25.33 1.18
C SER A 127 -40.86 26.11 2.37
N LEU A 128 -39.56 25.95 2.67
CA LEU A 128 -38.98 26.60 3.84
C LEU A 128 -39.05 28.14 3.74
N ARG A 129 -38.87 28.72 2.55
CA ARG A 129 -39.04 30.16 2.33
C ARG A 129 -40.50 30.59 2.42
N GLY A 130 -41.44 29.74 2.03
CA GLY A 130 -42.87 29.99 2.23
C GLY A 130 -43.24 30.07 3.72
N LYS A 131 -42.67 29.20 4.55
CA LYS A 131 -42.96 29.14 6.00
C LYS A 131 -42.22 30.21 6.83
N TYR A 132 -40.94 30.42 6.56
CA TYR A 132 -40.05 31.22 7.42
C TYR A 132 -39.57 32.53 6.80
N GLY A 133 -39.78 32.74 5.50
CA GLY A 133 -39.36 33.97 4.81
C GLY A 133 -40.27 35.16 5.11
N VAL A 134 -39.66 36.35 5.20
CA VAL A 134 -40.35 37.62 5.44
C VAL A 134 -40.39 38.47 4.16
N ASP A 135 -39.23 38.72 3.56
CA ASP A 135 -39.04 39.51 2.34
C ASP A 135 -37.86 38.97 1.52
N ILE A 136 -37.54 39.58 0.37
CA ILE A 136 -36.46 39.16 -0.52
C ILE A 136 -35.06 39.12 0.16
N ILE A 137 -34.80 40.02 1.11
CA ILE A 137 -33.54 40.11 1.86
C ILE A 137 -33.54 39.09 3.00
N LYS A 138 -34.66 39.01 3.73
CA LYS A 138 -34.95 38.14 4.86
C LYS A 138 -35.76 36.92 4.42
N ASN A 139 -35.24 36.23 3.41
CA ASN A 139 -35.84 35.01 2.87
C ASN A 139 -35.41 33.74 3.61
N ALA A 140 -34.99 33.83 4.88
CA ALA A 140 -34.55 32.74 5.76
C ALA A 140 -33.34 31.88 5.33
N PHE A 141 -33.19 31.49 4.07
CA PHE A 141 -32.23 30.46 3.64
C PHE A 141 -31.39 30.87 2.42
N HIS A 142 -30.12 30.47 2.45
CA HIS A 142 -29.22 30.40 1.29
C HIS A 142 -28.93 28.93 0.94
N GLY A 143 -28.67 28.67 -0.34
CA GLY A 143 -28.25 27.37 -0.83
C GLY A 143 -27.41 27.53 -2.08
N SER A 144 -26.34 26.75 -2.19
CA SER A 144 -25.46 26.75 -3.38
C SER A 144 -26.27 26.54 -4.67
N ASP A 145 -25.88 27.22 -5.75
CA ASP A 145 -26.58 27.12 -7.03
C ASP A 145 -26.10 25.93 -7.88
N ASP A 146 -24.81 25.58 -7.79
CA ASP A 146 -24.19 24.49 -8.54
C ASP A 146 -22.98 23.88 -7.78
N PRO A 147 -22.41 22.75 -8.23
CA PRO A 147 -21.29 22.11 -7.54
C PRO A 147 -20.01 22.95 -7.43
N LYS A 148 -19.74 23.85 -8.39
CA LYS A 148 -18.59 24.77 -8.32
C LYS A 148 -18.84 25.83 -7.26
N ALA A 149 -20.07 26.36 -7.19
CA ALA A 149 -20.48 27.25 -6.11
C ALA A 149 -20.37 26.56 -4.75
N ALA A 150 -20.88 25.34 -4.60
CA ALA A 150 -20.79 24.59 -3.34
C ALA A 150 -19.33 24.35 -2.90
N ASN A 151 -18.41 24.05 -3.82
CA ASN A 151 -16.98 23.95 -3.54
C ASN A 151 -16.39 25.28 -3.05
N LYS A 152 -16.66 26.37 -3.79
CA LYS A 152 -16.18 27.71 -3.41
C LYS A 152 -16.72 28.14 -2.05
N GLU A 153 -18.02 27.96 -1.82
CA GLU A 153 -18.69 28.33 -0.57
C GLU A 153 -18.17 27.50 0.61
N ARG A 154 -17.93 26.20 0.43
CA ARG A 154 -17.27 25.36 1.45
C ARG A 154 -15.91 25.94 1.84
N ASP A 155 -15.10 26.30 0.84
CA ASP A 155 -13.76 26.84 1.06
C ASP A 155 -13.78 28.19 1.77
N VAL A 156 -14.77 29.05 1.48
CA VAL A 156 -15.01 30.32 2.18
C VAL A 156 -15.21 30.09 3.68
N PHE A 157 -15.93 29.04 4.06
CA PHE A 157 -16.19 28.73 5.47
C PHE A 157 -15.13 27.81 6.10
N LEU A 158 -14.11 27.42 5.35
CA LEU A 158 -13.04 26.49 5.77
C LEU A 158 -13.59 25.15 6.30
N PHE A 159 -14.66 24.66 5.68
CA PHE A 159 -15.26 23.39 6.08
C PHE A 159 -14.56 22.19 5.43
N PRO A 160 -14.55 21.02 6.11
CA PRO A 160 -13.98 19.80 5.56
C PRO A 160 -14.74 19.34 4.30
N VAL A 161 -14.03 18.64 3.41
CA VAL A 161 -14.66 17.97 2.27
C VAL A 161 -15.46 16.78 2.79
N PRO A 162 -16.76 16.64 2.44
CA PRO A 162 -17.52 15.45 2.75
C PRO A 162 -16.97 14.25 1.99
N GLU A 163 -16.49 13.28 2.74
CA GLU A 163 -15.88 12.05 2.21
C GLU A 163 -16.47 10.84 2.94
N LYS A 164 -16.69 9.73 2.23
CA LYS A 164 -17.11 8.45 2.81
C LYS A 164 -16.21 7.30 2.36
N PRO A 165 -16.11 6.22 3.16
CA PRO A 165 -15.50 5.00 2.66
C PRO A 165 -16.24 4.47 1.43
N PRO A 166 -15.53 3.92 0.43
CA PRO A 166 -16.17 3.18 -0.67
C PRO A 166 -16.95 1.99 -0.12
N ASP A 167 -18.02 1.58 -0.79
CA ASP A 167 -18.72 0.36 -0.41
C ASP A 167 -17.84 -0.87 -0.66
N PHE A 168 -17.85 -1.81 0.28
CA PHE A 168 -17.05 -3.02 0.16
C PHE A 168 -17.63 -3.95 -0.92
N GLN A 169 -16.79 -4.34 -1.86
CA GLN A 169 -17.12 -5.34 -2.87
C GLN A 169 -16.02 -6.40 -2.94
N PHE A 170 -16.42 -7.66 -3.07
CA PHE A 170 -15.50 -8.78 -3.31
C PHE A 170 -15.02 -8.75 -4.76
N ILE A 171 -13.82 -8.20 -4.97
CA ILE A 171 -13.20 -8.09 -6.29
C ILE A 171 -12.05 -9.09 -6.37
N LYS A 172 -12.13 -10.03 -7.32
CA LYS A 172 -11.13 -11.11 -7.48
C LYS A 172 -9.70 -10.58 -7.70
N THR A 173 -9.55 -9.43 -8.34
CA THR A 173 -8.24 -8.81 -8.65
C THR A 173 -7.67 -7.98 -7.50
N LYS A 174 -8.36 -7.84 -6.38
CA LYS A 174 -7.89 -7.09 -5.22
C LYS A 174 -7.49 -8.05 -4.10
N ILE A 175 -6.24 -7.96 -3.64
CA ILE A 175 -5.66 -8.94 -2.72
C ILE A 175 -5.08 -8.22 -1.49
N THR A 176 -5.40 -8.70 -0.29
CA THR A 176 -4.83 -8.16 0.95
C THR A 176 -3.43 -8.73 1.21
N ILE A 177 -2.59 -8.00 1.95
CA ILE A 177 -1.29 -8.53 2.42
C ILE A 177 -1.47 -9.83 3.22
N ASN A 178 -2.55 -9.92 4.02
CA ASN A 178 -2.84 -11.11 4.82
C ASN A 178 -3.14 -12.33 3.92
N SER A 179 -3.90 -12.14 2.85
CA SER A 179 -4.16 -13.21 1.88
C SER A 179 -2.87 -13.70 1.20
N ILE A 180 -1.97 -12.78 0.84
CA ILE A 180 -0.65 -13.11 0.30
C ILE A 180 0.12 -13.93 1.34
N MET A 181 0.25 -13.45 2.57
CA MET A 181 1.00 -14.15 3.61
C MET A 181 0.44 -15.53 3.94
N LYS A 182 -0.88 -15.71 3.99
CA LYS A 182 -1.52 -17.03 4.18
C LYS A 182 -1.22 -18.00 3.05
N PHE A 183 -1.14 -17.52 1.82
CA PHE A 183 -0.79 -18.35 0.67
C PHE A 183 0.69 -18.75 0.67
N LEU A 184 1.56 -17.80 1.01
CA LEU A 184 3.01 -17.98 1.07
C LEU A 184 3.46 -18.84 2.25
N PHE A 185 2.84 -18.64 3.42
CA PHE A 185 3.12 -19.30 4.70
C PHE A 185 1.85 -19.98 5.24
N PRO A 186 1.39 -21.07 4.60
CA PRO A 186 0.21 -21.78 5.05
C PRO A 186 0.46 -22.41 6.44
N PRO A 187 -0.55 -22.40 7.33
CA PRO A 187 -0.35 -22.73 8.76
C PRO A 187 0.07 -24.19 9.02
N ASN A 188 -0.13 -25.08 8.05
CA ASN A 188 0.17 -26.51 8.19
C ASN A 188 1.55 -26.90 7.59
N LEU A 189 2.35 -25.95 7.11
CA LEU A 189 3.60 -26.23 6.40
C LEU A 189 4.75 -25.38 6.96
N GLU A 190 5.75 -26.04 7.55
CA GLU A 190 6.93 -25.37 8.15
C GLU A 190 7.93 -24.86 7.10
N HIS A 191 8.03 -25.54 5.96
CA HIS A 191 8.91 -25.17 4.85
C HIS A 191 8.11 -24.98 3.56
N SER A 192 7.20 -23.99 3.58
CA SER A 192 6.54 -23.57 2.36
C SER A 192 7.57 -22.95 1.43
N ASN A 193 7.72 -23.49 0.21
CA ASN A 193 8.56 -22.92 -0.83
C ASN A 193 8.05 -21.51 -1.19
N THR A 194 8.44 -20.52 -0.39
CA THR A 194 7.80 -19.21 -0.27
C THR A 194 8.02 -18.40 -1.54
N THR A 195 9.25 -18.41 -2.03
CA THR A 195 9.66 -17.81 -3.31
C THR A 195 8.90 -18.41 -4.47
N GLY A 196 8.85 -19.74 -4.57
CA GLY A 196 8.11 -20.42 -5.63
C GLY A 196 6.61 -20.12 -5.58
N ARG A 197 6.01 -20.06 -4.38
CA ARG A 197 4.60 -19.65 -4.22
C ARG A 197 4.39 -18.21 -4.64
N LEU A 198 5.30 -17.31 -4.28
CA LEU A 198 5.25 -15.91 -4.72
C LEU A 198 5.29 -15.81 -6.25
N ASP A 199 6.10 -16.64 -6.90
CA ASP A 199 6.18 -16.70 -8.35
C ASP A 199 4.91 -17.25 -9.00
N LEU A 200 4.33 -18.31 -8.43
CA LEU A 200 3.05 -18.83 -8.89
C LEU A 200 1.91 -17.83 -8.74
N LEU A 201 1.90 -17.06 -7.65
CA LEU A 201 0.93 -15.98 -7.46
C LEU A 201 1.00 -15.00 -8.64
N ALA A 202 2.20 -14.58 -9.05
CA ALA A 202 2.34 -13.65 -10.16
C ALA A 202 2.02 -14.28 -11.53
N LEU A 203 2.39 -15.55 -11.76
CA LEU A 203 2.21 -16.19 -13.06
C LEU A 203 0.77 -16.69 -13.31
N TYR A 204 0.10 -17.20 -12.27
CA TYR A 204 -1.19 -17.90 -12.40
C TYR A 204 -2.31 -17.35 -11.52
N GLY A 205 -2.03 -16.35 -10.68
CA GLY A 205 -3.02 -15.72 -9.81
C GLY A 205 -4.17 -15.03 -10.57
N PRO A 206 -5.10 -14.37 -9.86
CA PRO A 206 -5.04 -14.02 -8.44
C PRO A 206 -5.46 -15.17 -7.51
N ILE A 207 -4.94 -15.14 -6.28
CA ILE A 207 -5.35 -16.04 -5.19
C ILE A 207 -6.71 -15.63 -4.63
N VAL A 208 -7.49 -16.61 -4.19
CA VAL A 208 -8.87 -16.41 -3.75
C VAL A 208 -9.19 -17.21 -2.49
N CYS A 209 -10.06 -16.66 -1.65
CA CYS A 209 -10.63 -17.32 -0.47
C CYS A 209 -11.81 -18.23 -0.86
N TYR A 210 -11.61 -19.11 -1.84
CA TYR A 210 -12.64 -20.04 -2.31
C TYR A 210 -12.43 -21.41 -1.70
N HIS A 211 -13.50 -22.01 -1.21
CA HIS A 211 -13.42 -23.28 -0.50
C HIS A 211 -14.20 -24.37 -1.24
N SER A 212 -13.56 -25.53 -1.41
CA SER A 212 -14.19 -26.70 -2.01
C SER A 212 -15.19 -27.30 -1.01
N VAL A 213 -16.44 -27.46 -1.45
CA VAL A 213 -17.50 -28.00 -0.58
C VAL A 213 -17.18 -29.42 -0.12
N ASP A 214 -16.55 -30.24 -0.98
CA ASP A 214 -16.26 -31.64 -0.68
C ASP A 214 -14.95 -31.83 0.11
N SER A 215 -14.03 -30.87 0.06
CA SER A 215 -12.66 -31.01 0.59
C SER A 215 -12.39 -30.20 1.86
N CYS A 216 -12.99 -29.00 1.97
CA CYS A 216 -12.64 -28.03 3.01
C CYS A 216 -13.51 -28.14 4.28
N PHE A 217 -14.70 -28.75 4.18
CA PHE A 217 -15.68 -28.79 5.27
C PHE A 217 -15.79 -30.17 5.93
N CYS A 218 -16.11 -30.20 7.23
CA CYS A 218 -16.37 -31.44 7.95
C CYS A 218 -17.75 -32.02 7.60
N ARG A 219 -17.98 -33.30 7.91
CA ARG A 219 -19.22 -34.04 7.57
C ARG A 219 -20.53 -33.31 7.94
N ASN A 220 -20.53 -32.54 9.02
CA ASN A 220 -21.71 -31.78 9.46
C ASN A 220 -21.86 -30.46 8.68
N CYS A 221 -20.78 -29.70 8.51
CA CYS A 221 -20.79 -28.40 7.83
C CYS A 221 -20.96 -28.51 6.30
N VAL A 222 -20.57 -29.65 5.71
CA VAL A 222 -20.76 -29.92 4.26
C VAL A 222 -22.22 -29.80 3.86
N LYS A 223 -23.19 -30.15 4.73
CA LYS A 223 -24.62 -30.03 4.40
C LYS A 223 -25.03 -28.57 4.16
N SER A 224 -24.66 -27.68 5.07
CA SER A 224 -24.92 -26.24 4.94
C SER A 224 -24.19 -25.65 3.73
N ALA A 225 -22.95 -26.07 3.50
CA ALA A 225 -22.16 -25.64 2.35
C ALA A 225 -22.77 -26.10 1.01
N LYS A 226 -23.30 -27.33 0.92
CA LYS A 226 -24.00 -27.83 -0.28
C LYS A 226 -25.29 -27.07 -0.54
N ALA A 227 -26.08 -26.79 0.50
CA ALA A 227 -27.30 -26.00 0.37
C ALA A 227 -27.00 -24.58 -0.16
N GLN A 228 -25.96 -23.92 0.38
CA GLN A 228 -25.54 -22.60 -0.12
C GLN A 228 -25.00 -22.66 -1.55
N LEU A 229 -24.28 -23.72 -1.92
CA LEU A 229 -23.79 -23.91 -3.29
C LEU A 229 -24.95 -24.04 -4.28
N GLU A 230 -25.99 -24.79 -3.93
CA GLU A 230 -27.20 -24.91 -4.74
C GLU A 230 -27.91 -23.57 -4.93
N GLU A 231 -28.00 -22.75 -3.87
CA GLU A 231 -28.55 -21.39 -3.96
C GLU A 231 -27.71 -20.50 -4.88
N ALA A 232 -26.39 -20.48 -4.71
CA ALA A 232 -25.49 -19.70 -5.56
C ALA A 232 -25.59 -20.12 -7.05
N ILE A 233 -25.81 -21.42 -7.33
CA ILE A 233 -26.05 -21.92 -8.69
C ILE A 233 -27.40 -21.42 -9.22
N ARG A 234 -28.47 -21.46 -8.41
CA ARG A 234 -29.79 -20.92 -8.78
C ARG A 234 -29.73 -19.43 -9.10
N GLU A 235 -29.09 -18.64 -8.24
CA GLU A 235 -28.91 -17.20 -8.45
C GLU A 235 -28.11 -16.90 -9.72
N LYS A 236 -27.01 -17.64 -9.97
CA LYS A 236 -26.22 -17.50 -11.20
C LYS A 236 -27.08 -17.77 -12.44
N GLN A 237 -27.87 -18.84 -12.43
CA GLN A 237 -28.78 -19.17 -13.53
C GLN A 237 -29.88 -18.11 -13.70
N ALA A 238 -30.44 -17.60 -12.62
CA ALA A 238 -31.44 -16.53 -12.66
C ALA A 238 -30.86 -15.23 -13.24
N ASN A 239 -29.65 -14.86 -12.83
CA ASN A 239 -28.94 -13.69 -13.36
C ASN A 239 -28.56 -13.85 -14.84
N GLU A 240 -28.14 -15.04 -15.26
CA GLU A 240 -27.91 -15.34 -16.68
C GLU A 240 -29.20 -15.24 -17.51
N ARG A 241 -30.34 -15.73 -16.98
CA ARG A 241 -31.66 -15.59 -17.63
C ARG A 241 -32.10 -14.13 -17.74
N LYS A 242 -31.95 -13.34 -16.67
CA LYS A 242 -32.19 -11.89 -16.67
C LYS A 242 -31.33 -11.19 -17.72
N ARG A 243 -30.04 -11.52 -17.82
CA ARG A 243 -29.11 -10.97 -18.82
C ARG A 243 -29.50 -11.32 -20.25
N LEU A 244 -30.12 -12.48 -20.46
CA LEU A 244 -30.65 -12.92 -21.76
C LEU A 244 -32.05 -12.34 -22.07
N GLY A 245 -32.59 -11.48 -21.21
CA GLY A 245 -33.90 -10.84 -21.42
C GLY A 245 -35.09 -11.77 -21.25
N MET A 246 -34.91 -12.94 -20.63
CA MET A 246 -36.00 -13.87 -20.34
C MET A 246 -36.62 -13.51 -18.99
N THR A 247 -37.88 -13.05 -18.99
CA THR A 247 -38.68 -12.88 -17.78
C THR A 247 -39.12 -14.24 -17.23
N ALA A 248 -39.30 -14.33 -15.91
CA ALA A 248 -39.48 -15.58 -15.18
C ALA A 248 -40.83 -16.29 -15.48
N GLU A 249 -40.77 -17.62 -15.37
CA GLU A 249 -41.87 -18.60 -15.35
C GLU A 249 -42.48 -19.02 -16.71
N ILE A 250 -41.81 -19.94 -17.39
CA ILE A 250 -42.50 -20.98 -18.16
C ILE A 250 -42.22 -22.31 -17.46
N GLU A 251 -43.22 -22.83 -16.76
CA GLU A 251 -43.27 -24.22 -16.32
C GLU A 251 -42.97 -25.13 -17.51
N THR A 252 -41.99 -26.02 -17.33
CA THR A 252 -41.62 -27.03 -18.33
C THR A 252 -42.77 -28.00 -18.57
N LYS A 253 -43.66 -27.69 -19.50
CA LYS A 253 -44.43 -28.69 -20.24
C LYS A 253 -43.63 -29.08 -21.48
N SER A 254 -43.22 -30.34 -21.53
CA SER A 254 -42.64 -31.01 -22.68
C SER A 254 -43.56 -30.86 -23.90
N VAL A 255 -43.17 -30.03 -24.86
CA VAL A 255 -43.80 -29.99 -26.19
C VAL A 255 -42.79 -30.56 -27.18
N SER A 256 -43.03 -31.81 -27.56
CA SER A 256 -42.41 -32.46 -28.70
C SER A 256 -43.02 -31.90 -29.99
N LEU A 257 -42.24 -31.17 -30.80
CA LEU A 257 -42.61 -30.87 -32.18
C LEU A 257 -41.42 -30.99 -33.14
N GLY A 258 -41.57 -31.94 -34.08
CA GLY A 258 -41.44 -31.71 -35.52
C GLY A 258 -40.12 -31.20 -36.08
N LYS A 259 -39.39 -32.11 -36.75
CA LYS A 259 -38.29 -31.80 -37.68
C LYS A 259 -38.71 -30.76 -38.73
N THR A 260 -37.86 -29.76 -38.99
CA THR A 260 -37.25 -29.44 -40.30
C THR A 260 -36.42 -28.15 -40.19
N GLY A 261 -35.30 -28.08 -40.91
CA GLY A 261 -34.65 -26.79 -41.24
C GLY A 261 -33.24 -26.57 -40.70
N THR A 262 -32.29 -26.53 -41.64
CA THR A 262 -31.03 -25.76 -41.63
C THR A 262 -30.00 -26.01 -40.51
N LYS A 263 -28.99 -26.83 -40.83
CA LYS A 263 -27.69 -26.87 -40.13
C LYS A 263 -26.98 -25.52 -40.31
N SER A 264 -27.29 -24.55 -39.45
CA SER A 264 -26.34 -23.49 -39.14
C SER A 264 -25.29 -24.09 -38.21
N THR A 265 -24.02 -23.91 -38.55
CA THR A 265 -22.88 -24.30 -37.71
C THR A 265 -22.81 -23.37 -36.51
N GLN A 266 -23.78 -23.48 -35.59
CA GLN A 266 -23.68 -22.84 -34.28
C GLN A 266 -22.49 -23.48 -33.59
N SER A 267 -21.49 -22.66 -33.27
CA SER A 267 -20.43 -23.06 -32.35
C SER A 267 -21.13 -23.56 -31.09
N LYS A 268 -21.01 -24.86 -30.79
CA LYS A 268 -21.51 -25.42 -29.54
C LYS A 268 -20.82 -24.65 -28.42
N LYS A 269 -21.53 -23.70 -27.80
CA LYS A 269 -21.06 -23.05 -26.58
C LYS A 269 -20.76 -24.17 -25.59
N LEU A 270 -19.52 -24.18 -25.11
CA LEU A 270 -19.03 -25.18 -24.18
C LEU A 270 -19.94 -25.15 -22.93
N GLN A 271 -20.66 -26.24 -22.65
CA GLN A 271 -21.59 -26.33 -21.50
C GLN A 271 -20.89 -25.95 -20.20
N PRO A 272 -21.37 -24.99 -19.38
CA PRO A 272 -20.61 -24.43 -18.25
C PRO A 272 -20.05 -25.52 -17.33
N GLY A 273 -18.87 -25.27 -16.76
CA GLY A 273 -18.23 -26.23 -15.85
C GLY A 273 -19.08 -26.47 -14.59
N PRO A 274 -18.98 -27.66 -13.95
CA PRO A 274 -19.67 -27.89 -12.68
C PRO A 274 -19.11 -26.95 -11.61
N GLN A 275 -19.97 -26.14 -10.99
CA GLN A 275 -19.59 -25.28 -9.89
C GLN A 275 -19.42 -26.12 -8.62
N ARG A 276 -18.23 -26.05 -8.02
CA ARG A 276 -17.85 -26.87 -6.85
C ARG A 276 -17.34 -26.04 -5.67
N LEU A 277 -16.98 -24.79 -5.94
CA LEU A 277 -16.39 -23.88 -4.97
C LEU A 277 -17.43 -22.88 -4.47
N LEU A 278 -17.41 -22.63 -3.16
CA LEU A 278 -18.09 -21.49 -2.55
C LEU A 278 -17.18 -20.26 -2.62
N LYS A 279 -17.77 -19.12 -3.00
CA LYS A 279 -17.05 -17.84 -2.99
C LYS A 279 -17.06 -17.26 -1.59
N GLU A 280 -16.22 -16.25 -1.38
CA GLU A 280 -16.09 -15.57 -0.08
C GLU A 280 -17.41 -14.96 0.42
N ALA A 281 -18.21 -14.38 -0.48
CA ALA A 281 -19.54 -13.87 -0.14
C ALA A 281 -20.48 -14.99 0.35
N ASP A 282 -20.46 -16.15 -0.31
CA ASP A 282 -21.29 -17.31 0.06
C ASP A 282 -20.85 -17.89 1.42
N ILE A 283 -19.54 -17.91 1.68
CA ILE A 283 -18.97 -18.39 2.94
C ILE A 283 -19.42 -17.47 4.09
N ASN A 284 -19.42 -16.16 3.90
CA ASN A 284 -19.83 -15.20 4.93
C ASN A 284 -21.30 -15.39 5.35
N ILE A 285 -22.18 -15.78 4.43
CA ILE A 285 -23.59 -16.08 4.73
C ILE A 285 -23.69 -17.28 5.68
N ILE A 286 -22.96 -18.35 5.40
CA ILE A 286 -23.01 -19.57 6.21
C ILE A 286 -22.05 -19.53 7.41
N TYR A 287 -21.18 -18.53 7.51
CA TYR A 287 -20.06 -18.50 8.47
C TYR A 287 -20.52 -18.73 9.91
N SER A 288 -21.61 -18.10 10.33
CA SER A 288 -22.19 -18.25 11.67
C SER A 288 -22.54 -19.70 12.01
N SER A 289 -23.03 -20.46 11.02
CA SER A 289 -23.46 -21.86 11.13
C SER A 289 -22.31 -22.88 11.12
N LEU A 290 -21.09 -22.46 10.77
CA LEU A 290 -19.93 -23.35 10.69
C LEU A 290 -19.37 -23.67 12.09
N CYS A 291 -18.82 -24.89 12.23
CA CYS A 291 -18.09 -25.27 13.44
C CYS A 291 -16.75 -24.52 13.54
N GLN A 292 -16.18 -24.40 14.74
CA GLN A 292 -14.95 -23.64 14.97
C GLN A 292 -13.77 -24.10 14.10
N LYS A 293 -13.64 -25.42 13.86
CA LYS A 293 -12.58 -25.97 13.01
C LYS A 293 -12.72 -25.55 11.55
N CYS A 294 -13.94 -25.53 11.02
CA CYS A 294 -14.18 -25.06 9.64
C CYS A 294 -13.99 -23.55 9.53
N LYS A 295 -14.37 -22.78 10.55
CA LYS A 295 -14.08 -21.33 10.61
C LYS A 295 -12.57 -21.06 10.53
N THR A 296 -11.78 -21.72 11.38
CA THR A 296 -10.32 -21.57 11.35
C THR A 296 -9.70 -22.00 10.03
N HIS A 297 -10.29 -22.99 9.34
CA HIS A 297 -9.84 -23.38 8.01
C HIS A 297 -10.19 -22.31 6.96
N CYS A 298 -11.42 -21.81 6.93
CA CYS A 298 -11.84 -20.75 6.01
C CYS A 298 -11.02 -19.47 6.18
N ASP A 299 -10.70 -19.12 7.43
CA ASP A 299 -9.91 -17.93 7.74
C ASP A 299 -8.42 -18.13 7.48
N GLY A 300 -7.90 -19.36 7.65
CA GLY A 300 -6.47 -19.64 7.56
C GLY A 300 -5.95 -19.91 6.15
N PHE A 301 -6.81 -20.38 5.23
CA PHE A 301 -6.39 -20.85 3.91
C PHE A 301 -6.87 -19.96 2.77
N VAL A 302 -5.94 -19.68 1.86
CA VAL A 302 -6.18 -19.00 0.58
C VAL A 302 -5.63 -19.89 -0.52
N HIS A 303 -6.35 -19.96 -1.63
CA HIS A 303 -6.11 -20.96 -2.66
C HIS A 303 -5.82 -20.34 -4.02
N LEU A 304 -4.96 -21.02 -4.77
CA LEU A 304 -4.82 -20.80 -6.20
C LEU A 304 -5.81 -21.73 -6.92
N THR A 305 -6.62 -21.17 -7.81
CA THR A 305 -7.63 -21.94 -8.54
C THR A 305 -7.18 -22.23 -9.96
N CYS A 306 -7.39 -23.45 -10.44
CA CYS A 306 -7.14 -23.84 -11.82
C CYS A 306 -8.32 -24.61 -12.42
N GLY A 307 -8.10 -25.16 -13.62
CA GLY A 307 -9.13 -25.89 -14.35
C GLY A 307 -10.22 -24.98 -14.92
N ARG A 308 -11.29 -25.61 -15.37
CA ARG A 308 -12.36 -24.93 -16.08
C ARG A 308 -13.10 -23.96 -15.16
N GLU A 309 -13.18 -22.69 -15.58
CA GLU A 309 -13.78 -21.60 -14.78
C GLU A 309 -13.19 -21.46 -13.36
N GLY A 310 -11.96 -21.95 -13.13
CA GLY A 310 -11.29 -21.88 -11.82
C GLY A 310 -12.01 -22.68 -10.73
N GLN A 311 -12.63 -23.81 -11.07
CA GLN A 311 -13.39 -24.64 -10.12
C GLN A 311 -12.57 -25.72 -9.41
N HIS A 312 -11.27 -25.84 -9.71
CA HIS A 312 -10.34 -26.71 -8.98
C HIS A 312 -9.45 -25.88 -8.06
N VAL A 313 -9.36 -26.25 -6.80
CA VAL A 313 -8.39 -25.68 -5.85
C VAL A 313 -7.11 -26.49 -5.95
N MET A 314 -5.99 -25.82 -6.24
CA MET A 314 -4.70 -26.48 -6.33
C MET A 314 -4.24 -26.99 -4.97
N SER A 315 -3.78 -28.24 -4.95
CA SER A 315 -3.12 -28.87 -3.81
C SER A 315 -1.66 -28.44 -3.71
N ASP A 316 -1.06 -28.59 -2.53
CA ASP A 316 0.34 -28.24 -2.31
C ASP A 316 1.32 -29.07 -3.16
N ILE A 317 0.95 -30.30 -3.52
CA ILE A 317 1.73 -31.16 -4.42
C ILE A 317 1.75 -30.56 -5.83
N GLU A 318 0.58 -30.19 -6.36
CA GLU A 318 0.47 -29.54 -7.68
C GLU A 318 1.23 -28.21 -7.72
N ILE A 319 1.17 -27.44 -6.63
CA ILE A 319 1.92 -26.18 -6.47
C ILE A 319 3.43 -26.44 -6.55
N ASN A 320 3.94 -27.42 -5.79
CA ASN A 320 5.39 -27.71 -5.75
C ASN A 320 5.93 -28.24 -7.08
N GLU A 321 5.20 -29.14 -7.75
CA GLU A 321 5.59 -29.65 -9.07
C GLU A 321 5.61 -28.52 -10.11
N LEU A 322 4.60 -27.66 -10.09
CA LEU A 322 4.53 -26.53 -11.00
C LEU A 322 5.70 -25.55 -10.77
N ILE A 323 6.07 -25.27 -9.52
CA ILE A 323 7.25 -24.46 -9.20
C ILE A 323 8.52 -25.07 -9.79
N ALA A 324 8.71 -26.38 -9.61
CA ALA A 324 9.90 -27.08 -10.10
C ALA A 324 10.01 -26.98 -11.64
N GLU A 325 8.89 -27.16 -12.35
CA GLU A 325 8.85 -27.07 -13.81
C GLU A 325 9.16 -25.65 -14.31
N ILE A 326 8.57 -24.62 -13.71
CA ILE A 326 8.80 -23.22 -14.09
C ILE A 326 10.26 -22.83 -13.83
N ASN A 327 10.79 -23.14 -12.65
CA ASN A 327 12.17 -22.83 -12.30
C ASN A 327 13.15 -23.52 -13.27
N LYS A 328 12.90 -24.79 -13.61
CA LYS A 328 13.70 -25.51 -14.61
C LYS A 328 13.66 -24.82 -15.97
N ASN A 329 12.48 -24.42 -16.44
CA ASN A 329 12.31 -23.78 -17.75
C ASN A 329 13.01 -22.40 -17.81
N ASP A 330 12.86 -21.57 -16.78
CA ASP A 330 13.47 -20.23 -16.73
C ASP A 330 14.99 -20.30 -16.63
N LEU A 331 15.52 -21.21 -15.79
CA LEU A 331 16.97 -21.45 -15.70
C LEU A 331 17.53 -21.95 -17.02
N LEU A 332 16.83 -22.88 -17.70
CA LEU A 332 17.25 -23.38 -19.00
C LEU A 332 17.34 -22.26 -20.04
N GLN A 333 16.35 -21.37 -20.10
CA GLN A 333 16.35 -20.25 -21.05
C GLN A 333 17.56 -19.34 -20.85
N LEU A 334 17.89 -18.96 -19.61
CA LEU A 334 19.05 -18.12 -19.34
C LEU A 334 20.37 -18.86 -19.56
N LEU A 335 20.46 -20.15 -19.20
CA LEU A 335 21.65 -20.94 -19.46
C LEU A 335 21.90 -21.14 -20.96
N ILE A 336 20.86 -21.26 -21.79
CA ILE A 336 21.00 -21.32 -23.25
C ILE A 336 21.65 -20.04 -23.79
N VAL A 337 21.24 -18.87 -23.29
CA VAL A 337 21.85 -17.58 -23.68
C VAL A 337 23.33 -17.54 -23.32
N GLU A 338 23.72 -18.10 -22.17
CA GLU A 338 25.10 -18.02 -21.65
C GLU A 338 26.04 -19.14 -22.13
N LYS A 339 25.51 -20.35 -22.37
CA LYS A 339 26.28 -21.59 -22.59
C LYS A 339 25.86 -22.36 -23.84
N GLY A 340 24.86 -21.88 -24.57
CA GLY A 340 24.38 -22.48 -25.82
C GLY A 340 23.82 -23.89 -25.61
N SER A 341 24.15 -24.81 -26.52
CA SER A 341 23.65 -26.19 -26.54
C SER A 341 24.03 -27.02 -25.30
N THR A 342 25.11 -26.65 -24.60
CA THR A 342 25.55 -27.36 -23.38
C THR A 342 24.61 -27.14 -22.18
N ALA A 343 23.75 -26.13 -22.23
CA ALA A 343 22.79 -25.81 -21.17
C ALA A 343 21.83 -26.98 -20.82
N LYS A 344 21.43 -27.77 -21.82
CA LYS A 344 20.53 -28.91 -21.61
C LYS A 344 21.18 -30.02 -20.79
N MET A 345 22.46 -30.31 -21.02
CA MET A 345 23.18 -31.30 -20.21
C MET A 345 23.42 -30.80 -18.79
N ILE A 346 23.71 -29.49 -18.65
CA ILE A 346 23.96 -28.85 -17.37
C ILE A 346 22.72 -28.93 -16.47
N ILE A 347 21.52 -28.67 -17.00
CA ILE A 347 20.30 -28.68 -16.19
C ILE A 347 19.88 -30.09 -15.74
N GLU A 348 20.25 -31.13 -16.49
CA GLU A 348 19.98 -32.53 -16.12
C GLU A 348 20.95 -33.06 -15.07
N THR A 349 22.13 -32.45 -14.93
CA THR A 349 23.18 -32.88 -14.00
C THR A 349 23.27 -32.04 -12.72
N ILE A 350 22.70 -30.84 -12.72
CA ILE A 350 22.69 -29.94 -11.56
C ILE A 350 21.50 -30.24 -10.64
N ASP A 351 21.77 -30.24 -9.33
CA ASP A 351 20.73 -30.19 -8.32
C ASP A 351 20.01 -28.83 -8.36
N LEU A 352 18.72 -28.84 -8.74
CA LEU A 352 17.89 -27.65 -8.91
C LEU A 352 17.35 -27.12 -7.57
N LYS A 353 18.12 -27.23 -6.50
CA LYS A 353 17.78 -26.64 -5.21
C LYS A 353 17.95 -25.12 -5.26
N GLU A 354 16.89 -24.40 -4.90
CA GLU A 354 16.92 -22.94 -4.80
C GLU A 354 17.91 -22.51 -3.70
N PRO A 355 18.77 -21.49 -3.94
CA PRO A 355 19.70 -21.00 -2.92
C PRO A 355 18.98 -20.40 -1.71
N ASP A 356 19.45 -20.72 -0.50
CA ASP A 356 18.84 -20.25 0.75
C ASP A 356 18.84 -18.71 0.86
N GLU A 357 19.80 -18.02 0.23
CA GLU A 357 19.89 -16.56 0.30
C GLU A 357 18.76 -15.84 -0.46
N ILE A 358 18.11 -16.51 -1.42
CA ILE A 358 16.99 -15.93 -2.15
C ILE A 358 15.63 -16.40 -1.62
N MET A 359 15.60 -17.24 -0.58
CA MET A 359 14.38 -17.63 0.12
C MET A 359 13.85 -16.47 0.97
N TYR A 360 12.65 -16.00 0.63
CA TYR A 360 12.07 -14.81 1.27
C TYR A 360 11.37 -15.13 2.59
N LYS A 361 11.52 -14.22 3.54
CA LYS A 361 10.81 -14.19 4.83
C LYS A 361 9.72 -13.11 4.78
N ASP A 362 8.85 -13.07 5.79
CA ASP A 362 7.78 -12.06 5.91
C ASP A 362 8.31 -10.62 5.72
N GLU A 363 9.43 -10.28 6.36
CA GLU A 363 10.09 -8.97 6.24
C GLU A 363 10.47 -8.61 4.80
N HIS A 364 11.01 -9.58 4.05
CA HIS A 364 11.42 -9.40 2.66
C HIS A 364 10.22 -9.13 1.75
N ILE A 365 9.09 -9.79 1.99
CA ILE A 365 7.86 -9.60 1.22
C ILE A 365 7.24 -8.24 1.51
N ARG A 366 7.23 -7.80 2.78
CA ARG A 366 6.72 -6.48 3.13
C ARG A 366 7.53 -5.36 2.50
N GLU A 367 8.86 -5.48 2.55
CA GLU A 367 9.77 -4.52 1.91
C GLU A 367 9.62 -4.52 0.38
N LEU A 368 9.38 -5.67 -0.24
CA LEU A 368 9.14 -5.76 -1.68
C LEU A 368 7.87 -5.00 -2.11
N LEU A 369 6.83 -4.99 -1.26
CA LEU A 369 5.50 -4.44 -1.59
C LEU A 369 5.25 -3.06 -0.97
N ILE A 370 6.24 -2.45 -0.33
CA ILE A 370 6.08 -1.20 0.43
C ILE A 370 5.68 -0.01 -0.45
N ASP A 371 6.22 0.04 -1.67
CA ASP A 371 5.99 1.13 -2.63
C ASP A 371 4.69 0.98 -3.43
N LEU A 372 3.91 -0.08 -3.19
CA LEU A 372 2.67 -0.33 -3.92
C LEU A 372 1.49 0.40 -3.27
N ASP A 373 0.71 1.06 -4.12
CA ASP A 373 -0.54 1.70 -3.72
C ASP A 373 -1.57 0.64 -3.30
N THR A 374 -2.28 0.93 -2.20
CA THR A 374 -3.40 0.13 -1.70
C THR A 374 -4.70 0.91 -1.73
N ASP A 375 -5.82 0.19 -1.89
CA ASP A 375 -7.15 0.80 -1.76
C ASP A 375 -7.47 1.17 -0.29
N TYR A 376 -8.69 1.66 -0.06
CA TYR A 376 -9.19 2.00 1.27
C TYR A 376 -9.13 0.83 2.26
N TYR A 377 -9.33 -0.40 1.77
CA TYR A 377 -9.36 -1.64 2.55
C TYR A 377 -8.00 -2.35 2.59
N GLU A 378 -6.91 -1.64 2.27
CA GLU A 378 -5.55 -2.18 2.28
C GLU A 378 -5.36 -3.38 1.32
N ARG A 379 -6.09 -3.37 0.20
CA ARG A 379 -5.96 -4.34 -0.88
C ARG A 379 -5.12 -3.77 -2.01
N TYR A 380 -4.15 -4.56 -2.46
CA TYR A 380 -3.36 -4.26 -3.64
C TYR A 380 -4.10 -4.64 -4.91
N ASP A 381 -3.79 -3.96 -6.01
CA ASP A 381 -4.17 -4.42 -7.34
C ASP A 381 -3.28 -5.58 -7.78
N PHE A 382 -3.90 -6.65 -8.29
CA PHE A 382 -3.17 -7.82 -8.78
C PHE A 382 -2.24 -7.49 -9.96
N GLU A 383 -2.61 -6.56 -10.85
CA GLU A 383 -1.77 -6.19 -11.99
C GLU A 383 -0.45 -5.54 -11.53
N ASP A 384 -0.53 -4.67 -10.52
CA ASP A 384 0.62 -4.01 -9.93
C ASP A 384 1.49 -5.01 -9.15
N LEU A 385 0.86 -5.89 -8.35
CA LEU A 385 1.55 -7.00 -7.67
C LEU A 385 2.30 -7.89 -8.67
N GLN A 386 1.65 -8.28 -9.77
CA GLN A 386 2.22 -9.17 -10.78
C GLN A 386 3.49 -8.57 -11.37
N LYS A 387 3.48 -7.30 -11.78
CA LYS A 387 4.66 -6.63 -12.34
C LYS A 387 5.81 -6.56 -11.34
N MET A 388 5.53 -6.17 -10.10
CA MET A 388 6.54 -6.08 -9.04
C MET A 388 7.21 -7.44 -8.79
N ILE A 389 6.41 -8.50 -8.65
CA ILE A 389 6.91 -9.83 -8.36
C ILE A 389 7.66 -10.43 -9.56
N LEU A 390 7.20 -10.24 -10.79
CA LEU A 390 7.88 -10.76 -11.99
C LEU A 390 9.24 -10.08 -12.20
N GLU A 391 9.33 -8.77 -11.97
CA GLU A 391 10.62 -8.06 -12.02
C GLU A 391 11.56 -8.51 -10.90
N ASP A 392 11.05 -8.79 -9.70
CA ASP A 392 11.87 -9.38 -8.63
C ASP A 392 12.30 -10.82 -8.96
N ARG A 393 11.42 -11.65 -9.51
CA ARG A 393 11.73 -13.01 -9.98
C ARG A 393 12.88 -12.98 -10.98
N ARG A 394 12.86 -12.04 -11.93
CA ARG A 394 13.97 -11.85 -12.89
C ARG A 394 15.32 -11.67 -12.17
N LEU A 395 15.36 -10.87 -11.09
CA LEU A 395 16.58 -10.67 -10.31
C LEU A 395 17.00 -11.94 -9.57
N ARG A 396 16.06 -12.69 -8.99
CA ARG A 396 16.31 -13.97 -8.30
C ARG A 396 16.84 -15.04 -9.24
N ILE A 397 16.23 -15.24 -10.40
CA ILE A 397 16.70 -16.24 -11.38
C ILE A 397 18.09 -15.84 -11.91
N ASN A 398 18.33 -14.55 -12.20
CA ASN A 398 19.67 -14.07 -12.58
C ASN A 398 20.73 -14.36 -11.50
N TYR A 399 20.40 -14.15 -10.24
CA TYR A 399 21.28 -14.50 -9.11
C TYR A 399 21.54 -16.00 -9.03
N TRP A 400 20.52 -16.84 -9.24
CA TRP A 400 20.67 -18.29 -9.25
C TRP A 400 21.59 -18.76 -10.39
N VAL A 401 21.41 -18.23 -11.60
CA VAL A 401 22.31 -18.52 -12.73
C VAL A 401 23.73 -18.01 -12.47
N SER A 402 23.89 -16.86 -11.81
CA SER A 402 25.20 -16.36 -11.39
C SER A 402 25.91 -17.34 -10.45
N LYS A 403 25.19 -17.97 -9.52
CA LYS A 403 25.73 -19.02 -8.62
C LYS A 403 26.13 -20.28 -9.39
N ILE A 404 25.29 -20.74 -10.31
CA ILE A 404 25.55 -21.92 -11.15
C ILE A 404 26.79 -21.70 -12.03
N THR A 405 26.86 -20.55 -12.70
CA THR A 405 27.92 -20.22 -13.66
C THR A 405 29.19 -19.64 -13.02
N LYS A 406 29.14 -19.29 -11.73
CA LYS A 406 30.19 -18.59 -10.97
C LYS A 406 30.62 -17.26 -11.62
N LYS A 407 29.71 -16.58 -12.33
CA LYS A 407 29.93 -15.26 -12.92
C LYS A 407 29.40 -14.17 -11.98
N PRO A 408 30.03 -12.99 -11.91
CA PRO A 408 29.51 -11.86 -11.14
C PRO A 408 28.16 -11.39 -11.69
N ILE A 409 27.24 -10.98 -10.79
CA ILE A 409 25.86 -10.67 -11.15
C ILE A 409 25.74 -9.45 -12.08
N GLU A 410 26.70 -8.52 -12.03
CA GLU A 410 26.75 -7.31 -12.85
C GLU A 410 26.88 -7.61 -14.35
N LYS A 411 27.27 -8.83 -14.73
CA LYS A 411 27.31 -9.27 -16.13
C LYS A 411 25.91 -9.55 -16.70
N PHE A 412 24.95 -9.87 -15.85
CA PHE A 412 23.57 -10.17 -16.24
C PHE A 412 22.76 -8.88 -16.33
N LYS A 413 22.97 -8.11 -17.41
CA LYS A 413 22.28 -6.83 -17.65
C LYS A 413 20.84 -7.05 -18.10
N ASN A 414 19.93 -6.20 -17.63
CA ASN A 414 18.53 -6.20 -18.06
C ASN A 414 18.40 -5.56 -19.46
N PRO A 415 17.87 -6.27 -20.48
CA PRO A 415 17.59 -5.69 -21.79
C PRO A 415 16.70 -4.43 -21.73
N ASN A 416 15.72 -4.40 -20.82
CA ASN A 416 14.84 -3.25 -20.65
C ASN A 416 15.61 -2.00 -20.19
N LEU A 417 16.69 -2.16 -19.42
CA LEU A 417 17.56 -1.07 -18.96
C LEU A 417 18.61 -0.63 -20.01
N LEU A 418 18.80 -1.41 -21.10
CA LEU A 418 19.72 -1.07 -22.18
C LEU A 418 19.13 -0.06 -23.17
N ASN A 419 17.83 -0.15 -23.47
CA ASN A 419 17.15 0.74 -24.40
C ASN A 419 16.72 2.04 -23.72
N LYS A 420 17.62 2.96 -23.39
CA LYS A 420 17.27 4.23 -22.71
C LYS A 420 16.51 5.19 -23.66
N ASN A 421 15.19 5.08 -23.71
CA ASN A 421 14.35 6.19 -24.17
C ASN A 421 14.23 7.19 -23.01
N GLU A 422 14.74 8.41 -23.18
CA GLU A 422 14.82 9.45 -22.14
C GLU A 422 13.46 9.91 -21.56
N LYS A 423 12.34 9.54 -22.19
CA LYS A 423 10.99 9.99 -21.82
C LYS A 423 10.17 9.02 -20.96
N VAL A 424 10.75 7.90 -20.51
CA VAL A 424 10.01 6.81 -19.86
C VAL A 424 10.45 6.68 -18.41
N ASP A 425 9.55 7.00 -17.46
CA ASP A 425 9.79 6.75 -16.03
C ASP A 425 9.62 5.27 -15.72
N ARG A 426 10.74 4.56 -15.55
CA ARG A 426 10.77 3.10 -15.34
C ARG A 426 10.57 2.70 -13.89
N ASN A 427 10.57 3.65 -12.97
CA ASN A 427 10.29 3.41 -11.57
C ASN A 427 8.77 3.40 -11.31
N ASP A 428 7.98 4.04 -12.17
CA ASP A 428 6.52 3.98 -12.11
C ASP A 428 6.01 2.59 -12.54
N ILE A 429 5.32 1.90 -11.63
CA ILE A 429 4.76 0.57 -11.87
C ILE A 429 3.66 0.55 -12.94
N LYS A 430 3.01 1.69 -13.15
CA LYS A 430 1.98 1.82 -14.19
C LYS A 430 2.59 1.86 -15.59
N ASN A 431 3.90 2.06 -15.69
CA ASN A 431 4.61 2.06 -16.96
C ASN A 431 4.71 0.62 -17.54
N PRO A 432 4.41 0.40 -18.83
CA PRO A 432 4.66 -0.88 -19.48
C PRO A 432 6.12 -1.35 -19.42
N TYR A 433 7.08 -0.43 -19.30
CA TYR A 433 8.51 -0.71 -19.21
C TYR A 433 9.05 -0.62 -17.78
N PHE A 434 8.18 -0.79 -16.78
CA PHE A 434 8.56 -0.83 -15.37
C PHE A 434 9.73 -1.80 -15.15
N SER A 435 10.73 -1.36 -14.38
CA SER A 435 11.81 -2.24 -13.97
C SER A 435 12.47 -1.75 -12.68
N LEU A 436 12.84 -2.70 -11.83
CA LEU A 436 13.57 -2.42 -10.60
C LEU A 436 14.99 -1.92 -10.91
N SER A 437 15.39 -0.84 -10.23
CA SER A 437 16.72 -0.24 -10.36
C SER A 437 17.83 -1.08 -9.72
N ARG A 438 17.47 -1.91 -8.74
CA ARG A 438 18.41 -2.80 -8.05
C ARG A 438 18.77 -4.01 -8.92
N ILE A 439 19.99 -4.52 -8.73
CA ILE A 439 20.51 -5.73 -9.39
C ILE A 439 20.34 -6.97 -8.51
N LEU A 440 20.42 -6.79 -7.18
CA LEU A 440 20.31 -7.88 -6.22
C LEU A 440 18.83 -8.15 -5.86
N PRO A 441 18.46 -9.42 -5.58
CA PRO A 441 17.20 -9.78 -4.90
C PRO A 441 16.99 -9.00 -3.60
N ILE A 442 15.73 -8.84 -3.15
CA ILE A 442 15.41 -8.01 -1.98
C ILE A 442 16.16 -8.47 -0.71
N SER A 443 16.27 -9.77 -0.47
CA SER A 443 16.95 -10.33 0.71
C SER A 443 18.39 -9.84 0.82
N LEU A 444 19.14 -9.92 -0.28
CA LEU A 444 20.53 -9.49 -0.37
C LEU A 444 20.67 -7.96 -0.41
N HIS A 445 19.71 -7.28 -1.03
CA HIS A 445 19.65 -5.83 -1.06
C HIS A 445 19.43 -5.25 0.35
N MET A 446 18.51 -5.83 1.12
CA MET A 446 18.26 -5.46 2.51
C MET A 446 19.49 -5.72 3.38
N ALA A 447 20.10 -6.91 3.27
CA ALA A 447 21.31 -7.24 4.02
C ALA A 447 22.45 -6.24 3.73
N LYS A 448 22.64 -5.85 2.46
CA LYS A 448 23.66 -4.87 2.08
C LYS A 448 23.37 -3.45 2.58
N ASN A 449 22.10 -3.07 2.68
CA ASN A 449 21.68 -1.72 3.06
C ASN A 449 21.27 -1.59 4.53
N GLN A 450 21.37 -2.68 5.31
CA GLN A 450 21.05 -2.68 6.71
C GLN A 450 21.96 -1.69 7.43
N ARG A 451 21.38 -0.60 7.96
CA ARG A 451 22.11 0.38 8.75
C ARG A 451 22.47 -0.28 10.07
N THR A 452 23.75 -0.59 10.25
CA THR A 452 24.28 -1.03 11.54
C THR A 452 24.04 0.06 12.58
N VAL A 453 23.34 -0.30 13.67
CA VAL A 453 23.11 0.60 14.80
C VAL A 453 24.48 0.94 15.41
N LYS A 454 24.75 2.23 15.61
CA LYS A 454 25.93 2.65 16.38
C LYS A 454 25.70 2.22 17.83
N GLU A 455 26.52 1.29 18.32
CA GLU A 455 26.56 0.96 19.74
C GLU A 455 27.17 2.15 20.48
N ASP A 456 26.45 2.70 21.46
CA ASP A 456 26.94 3.83 22.27
C ASP A 456 27.91 3.40 23.38
N HIS A 457 28.21 2.10 23.49
CA HIS A 457 29.15 1.54 24.46
C HIS A 457 30.29 0.77 23.78
N TYR A 458 31.52 1.23 24.01
CA TYR A 458 32.71 0.79 23.30
C TYR A 458 33.71 0.13 24.26
N ASP A 459 33.44 -1.10 24.72
CA ASP A 459 34.27 -1.72 25.77
C ASP A 459 35.40 -2.61 25.27
N LYS A 460 35.40 -3.08 24.01
CA LYS A 460 36.44 -4.01 23.51
C LYS A 460 37.01 -3.61 22.14
N LEU A 461 38.27 -3.99 21.88
CA LEU A 461 38.93 -3.90 20.58
C LEU A 461 38.52 -5.13 19.76
N HIS A 462 37.81 -4.93 18.65
CA HIS A 462 37.18 -5.98 17.85
C HIS A 462 37.94 -6.26 16.53
N PHE A 463 39.21 -6.65 16.60
CA PHE A 463 39.91 -7.15 15.40
C PHE A 463 39.96 -8.67 15.38
N GLU A 464 38.94 -9.27 14.76
CA GLU A 464 39.05 -10.65 14.26
C GLU A 464 39.50 -10.62 12.80
N HIS A 465 40.80 -10.85 12.58
CA HIS A 465 41.44 -10.87 11.26
C HIS A 465 40.99 -12.04 10.37
N THR A 466 40.21 -12.97 10.91
CA THR A 466 39.67 -14.15 10.23
C THR A 466 38.23 -13.99 9.75
N ALA A 467 37.51 -12.96 10.21
CA ALA A 467 36.11 -12.74 9.86
C ALA A 467 35.98 -12.06 8.48
N LYS A 468 35.25 -12.69 7.55
CA LYS A 468 34.86 -12.06 6.28
C LYS A 468 33.63 -11.17 6.51
N LEU A 469 33.89 -9.92 6.87
CA LEU A 469 32.85 -8.91 7.13
C LEU A 469 32.43 -8.19 5.86
N GLN A 470 31.21 -7.67 5.82
CA GLN A 470 30.79 -6.79 4.74
C GLN A 470 31.50 -5.43 4.86
N GLN A 471 31.68 -4.71 3.74
CA GLN A 471 32.40 -3.44 3.72
C GLN A 471 31.87 -2.42 4.75
N ASN A 472 30.55 -2.34 4.92
CA ASN A 472 29.92 -1.44 5.89
C ASN A 472 30.27 -1.81 7.35
N GLU A 473 30.37 -3.10 7.67
CA GLU A 473 30.77 -3.60 8.99
C GLU A 473 32.26 -3.37 9.23
N GLN A 474 33.07 -3.59 8.18
CA GLN A 474 34.51 -3.35 8.20
C GLN A 474 34.81 -1.86 8.42
N ASP A 475 34.13 -0.96 7.72
CA ASP A 475 34.24 0.49 7.89
C ASP A 475 33.84 0.92 9.31
N LEU A 476 32.85 0.25 9.93
CA LEU A 476 32.43 0.52 11.30
C LEU A 476 33.47 0.04 12.33
N ILE A 477 34.07 -1.14 12.15
CA ILE A 477 35.16 -1.62 13.01
C ILE A 477 36.39 -0.72 12.88
N ILE A 478 36.71 -0.29 11.66
CA ILE A 478 37.76 0.68 11.41
C ILE A 478 37.44 2.00 12.12
N GLN A 479 36.23 2.54 12.00
CA GLN A 479 35.80 3.73 12.74
C GLN A 479 35.86 3.54 14.25
N ARG A 480 35.39 2.40 14.77
CA ARG A 480 35.45 2.02 16.21
C ARG A 480 36.89 2.00 16.71
N THR A 481 37.81 1.49 15.91
CA THR A 481 39.23 1.42 16.25
C THR A 481 39.87 2.81 16.20
N ILE A 482 39.64 3.55 15.12
CA ILE A 482 40.22 4.88 14.89
C ILE A 482 39.73 5.88 15.96
N ALA A 483 38.47 5.78 16.39
CA ALA A 483 37.88 6.68 17.38
C ALA A 483 38.43 6.48 18.80
N LYS A 484 38.98 5.30 19.13
CA LYS A 484 39.39 4.96 20.50
C LYS A 484 40.80 5.46 20.86
N GLU A 485 41.72 5.56 19.90
CA GLU A 485 43.16 5.64 20.22
C GLU A 485 43.98 6.67 19.42
N PHE A 486 43.47 7.45 18.46
CA PHE A 486 44.33 8.45 17.78
C PHE A 486 43.67 9.78 17.42
N HIS A 487 44.38 10.87 17.76
CA HIS A 487 44.33 12.13 17.03
C HIS A 487 44.63 11.85 15.57
N ARG A 488 43.77 12.32 14.66
CA ARG A 488 43.81 12.12 13.21
C ARG A 488 45.24 12.20 12.65
N VAL A 489 45.87 11.05 12.38
CA VAL A 489 47.14 10.99 11.63
C VAL A 489 46.81 11.18 10.16
N THR A 490 46.94 12.42 9.68
CA THR A 490 46.90 12.75 8.25
C THR A 490 48.27 12.51 7.64
N ASP A 491 48.31 11.78 6.52
CA ASP A 491 49.51 11.70 5.68
C ASP A 491 49.88 13.11 5.17
N ILE A 492 51.14 13.50 5.41
CA ILE A 492 51.70 14.82 5.08
C ILE A 492 52.16 14.87 3.61
N SER A 493 52.06 13.76 2.87
CA SER A 493 52.48 13.67 1.46
C SER A 493 51.84 14.73 0.54
N ASN A 494 50.66 15.26 0.90
CA ASN A 494 49.98 16.31 0.12
C ASN A 494 49.75 17.61 0.93
N THR A 495 50.85 18.31 1.23
CA THR A 495 50.89 19.60 1.96
C THR A 495 50.10 20.74 1.32
N LYS A 496 49.59 20.59 0.09
CA LYS A 496 48.79 21.61 -0.61
C LYS A 496 47.30 21.57 -0.22
N ASN A 497 46.85 20.55 0.49
CA ASN A 497 45.46 20.48 0.94
C ASN A 497 45.24 21.44 2.13
N LYS A 498 44.28 22.38 1.99
CA LYS A 498 44.01 23.41 3.01
C LYS A 498 43.72 22.81 4.39
N ASP A 499 43.03 21.68 4.45
CA ASP A 499 42.69 21.03 5.72
C ASP A 499 43.93 20.48 6.47
N VAL A 500 44.99 20.12 5.75
CA VAL A 500 46.24 19.63 6.35
C VAL A 500 47.06 20.82 6.88
N ALA A 501 47.07 21.94 6.15
CA ALA A 501 47.76 23.15 6.57
C ALA A 501 47.15 23.76 7.86
N THR A 502 45.83 23.73 8.01
CA THR A 502 45.14 24.23 9.22
C THR A 502 45.44 23.36 10.44
N ASN A 503 45.53 22.04 10.28
CA ASN A 503 45.78 21.09 11.37
C ASN A 503 47.27 21.00 11.76
N ALA A 504 48.20 21.22 10.81
CA ALA A 504 49.64 21.27 11.08
C ALA A 504 50.09 22.59 11.74
N LEU A 505 49.20 23.58 11.85
CA LEU A 505 49.47 24.90 12.43
C LEU A 505 49.58 24.90 13.97
N LEU A 506 49.54 23.73 14.63
CA LEU A 506 49.66 23.62 16.09
C LEU A 506 51.10 23.60 16.60
N LEU A 507 52.11 23.46 15.73
CA LEU A 507 53.52 23.31 16.14
C LEU A 507 54.43 24.48 15.77
N ARG A 508 53.90 25.55 15.19
CA ARG A 508 54.69 26.74 14.83
C ARG A 508 54.10 28.00 15.44
N ASN A 509 54.21 28.09 16.77
CA ASN A 509 54.35 29.33 17.52
C ASN A 509 54.65 28.98 18.98
N TYR A 510 55.69 28.18 19.20
CA TYR A 510 56.29 28.08 20.53
C TYR A 510 57.28 29.23 20.64
N ASN A 511 56.92 30.25 21.43
CA ASN A 511 57.88 31.24 21.88
C ASN A 511 58.90 30.53 22.78
N ASP A 512 60.18 30.69 22.48
CA ASP A 512 61.26 30.30 23.39
C ASP A 512 60.95 30.84 24.78
N GLY A 513 60.96 29.95 25.78
CA GLY A 513 60.69 30.33 27.16
C GLY A 513 61.57 31.53 27.52
N ARG A 514 60.93 32.65 27.87
CA ARG A 514 61.54 33.99 27.99
C ARG A 514 62.97 34.09 28.58
N THR A 515 63.52 33.22 29.43
CA THR A 515 63.02 32.93 30.79
C THR A 515 61.53 32.73 30.88
N GLY A 516 61.07 31.53 30.52
CA GLY A 516 59.65 31.22 30.42
C GLY A 516 59.41 29.90 31.12
N GLY A 517 59.21 29.99 32.43
CA GLY A 517 58.33 29.13 33.24
C GLY A 517 58.55 27.61 33.27
N TRP A 518 59.48 27.03 32.51
CA TRP A 518 59.66 25.59 32.43
C TRP A 518 61.10 25.18 32.74
N ASP A 519 61.25 24.28 33.72
CA ASP A 519 62.51 23.70 34.12
C ASP A 519 62.82 22.49 33.21
N ASN A 520 63.56 22.74 32.13
CA ASN A 520 63.99 21.71 31.18
C ASN A 520 64.88 20.60 31.79
N TYR A 521 65.28 20.75 33.07
CA TYR A 521 66.11 19.80 33.79
C TYR A 521 65.41 19.17 35.00
N CYS A 522 64.08 19.26 35.10
CA CYS A 522 63.33 18.70 36.23
C CYS A 522 63.59 17.19 36.41
N CYS A 523 63.79 16.46 35.31
CA CYS A 523 64.08 15.03 35.31
C CYS A 523 65.51 14.69 35.75
N TYR A 524 66.41 15.67 35.82
CA TYR A 524 67.83 15.50 36.14
C TYR A 524 68.19 16.03 37.54
N LYS A 525 67.27 16.70 38.23
CA LYS A 525 67.46 17.12 39.63
C LYS A 525 67.36 15.90 40.56
N GLY A 526 68.45 15.62 41.29
CA GLY A 526 68.47 14.60 42.35
C GLY A 526 69.05 13.24 41.97
N GLN A 527 69.50 13.04 40.73
CA GLN A 527 70.18 11.80 40.33
C GLN A 527 71.70 11.96 40.37
N ASN A 528 72.30 11.72 41.54
CA ASN A 528 73.75 11.58 41.71
C ASN A 528 74.25 10.20 41.23
N LYS A 529 73.98 9.85 39.97
CA LYS A 529 74.56 8.65 39.33
C LYS A 529 75.08 9.01 37.94
N GLY A 530 76.39 8.86 37.76
CA GLY A 530 77.00 8.94 36.44
C GLY A 530 76.57 7.73 35.61
N HIS A 531 75.92 7.97 34.47
CA HIS A 531 75.69 6.95 33.47
C HIS A 531 76.70 7.11 32.34
N TYR A 532 77.86 6.46 32.50
CA TYR A 532 78.67 6.13 31.34
C TYR A 532 77.91 5.09 30.52
N ILE A 533 77.63 5.41 29.27
CA ILE A 533 77.25 4.43 28.25
C ILE A 533 78.42 3.44 28.17
N LYS A 534 78.23 2.19 28.62
CA LYS A 534 79.18 1.11 28.34
C LYS A 534 79.19 0.92 26.82
N LYS A 535 80.30 1.27 26.18
CA LYS A 535 80.56 0.90 24.80
C LYS A 535 80.62 -0.62 24.72
N GLU A 536 79.80 -1.22 23.84
CA GLU A 536 79.98 -2.60 23.43
C GLU A 536 81.38 -2.79 22.86
N GLY A 537 82.11 -3.75 23.41
CA GLY A 537 83.41 -4.18 22.92
C GLY A 537 83.56 -5.67 23.19
N ARG A 538 83.52 -6.43 22.09
CA ARG A 538 84.22 -7.68 21.74
C ARG A 538 84.32 -8.80 22.80
N ASP A 539 83.78 -9.94 22.38
CA ASP A 539 84.28 -11.33 22.50
C ASP A 539 85.18 -11.67 23.69
N GLU A 540 84.72 -12.62 24.52
CA GLU A 540 85.56 -13.65 25.15
C GLU A 540 84.67 -14.69 25.88
N ASP A 541 84.63 -15.90 25.30
CA ASP A 541 84.63 -17.24 25.89
C ASP A 541 83.69 -17.59 27.07
N GLN A 542 82.72 -18.47 26.78
CA GLN A 542 82.20 -19.41 27.77
C GLN A 542 82.71 -20.81 27.44
N TYR A 543 83.74 -21.23 28.18
CA TYR A 543 84.09 -22.63 28.36
C TYR A 543 83.03 -23.33 29.21
N GLU A 544 82.73 -24.56 28.79
CA GLU A 544 81.90 -25.55 29.46
C GLU A 544 82.42 -25.90 30.86
N GLU A 545 81.51 -26.18 31.79
CA GLU A 545 81.81 -27.09 32.90
C GLU A 545 80.70 -28.14 33.02
N GLU A 546 81.03 -29.33 32.52
CA GLU A 546 80.41 -30.60 32.85
C GLU A 546 80.53 -30.87 34.36
N LYS A 547 79.47 -31.42 34.95
CA LYS A 547 79.54 -32.16 36.22
C LYS A 547 79.26 -33.64 35.94
N TYR A 548 80.30 -34.47 36.06
CA TYR A 548 80.15 -35.88 36.43
C TYR A 548 80.85 -36.13 37.76
N GLN A 549 80.13 -36.82 38.64
CA GLN A 549 80.59 -37.38 39.91
C GLN A 549 81.39 -38.66 39.67
N GLU A 550 82.14 -39.08 40.70
CA GLU A 550 82.58 -40.47 40.91
C GLU A 550 81.45 -41.50 40.76
#